data_AF-A0A2X0W0C2-F1
#
_entry.id   AF-A0A2X0W0C2-F1
#
_cell.length_a   1.000
_cell.length_b   1.000
_cell.length_c   1.000
_cell.angle_alpha   90.00
_cell.angle_beta   90.00
_cell.angle_gamma   90.00
#
_symmetry.space_group_name_H-M   'P 1'
#
loop_
_entity.id
_entity.type
_entity.pdbx_description
1 polymer ?
#
loop_
_entity_poly.entity_id
_entity_poly.type
_entity_poly.pdbx_seq_one_letter_code
_entity_poly.pdbx_strand_id
1 'polypeptide(L)'
;MVSAPTAVNYQITATWYLSKDDINRINQVKEQVTKAVEDYRLWQQSKIGADINPDVLIEYVRKAGAKRIVITEPEYKVVQQSEVAQCLASAVNLTYGGIEINEKK
;
A
#
# COMPACT_ATOMS: atom_id res chain seq x y z
N MET A 1 -9.56 -25.47 -22.54
CA MET A 1 -10.26 -24.22 -22.19
C MET A 1 -9.43 -23.56 -21.10
N VAL A 2 -9.01 -22.30 -21.28
CA VAL A 2 -8.37 -21.55 -20.19
C VAL A 2 -9.50 -20.91 -19.40
N SER A 3 -9.74 -21.40 -18.19
CA SER A 3 -10.66 -20.73 -17.26
C SER A 3 -9.98 -19.44 -16.80
N ALA A 4 -10.68 -18.30 -16.94
CA ALA A 4 -10.20 -17.05 -16.36
C ALA A 4 -10.13 -17.22 -14.83
N PRO A 5 -9.06 -16.71 -14.18
CA PRO A 5 -8.95 -16.80 -12.74
C PRO A 5 -10.06 -16.00 -12.04
N THR A 6 -10.47 -16.44 -10.86
CA THR A 6 -11.51 -15.78 -10.06
C THR A 6 -10.93 -14.54 -9.38
N ALA A 7 -11.60 -13.40 -9.51
CA ALA A 7 -11.15 -12.15 -8.88
C ALA A 7 -11.47 -12.14 -7.37
N VAL A 8 -10.46 -11.85 -6.55
CA VAL A 8 -10.59 -11.59 -5.11
C VAL A 8 -10.40 -10.09 -4.88
N ASN A 9 -11.52 -9.39 -4.70
CA ASN A 9 -11.49 -7.94 -4.53
C ASN A 9 -11.00 -7.55 -3.12
N TYR A 10 -10.19 -6.50 -3.05
CA TYR A 10 -9.74 -5.88 -1.80
C TYR A 10 -9.61 -4.35 -1.96
N GLN A 11 -9.46 -3.67 -0.84
CA GLN A 11 -9.23 -2.23 -0.77
C GLN A 11 -7.96 -1.90 0.00
N ILE A 12 -7.41 -0.72 -0.27
CA ILE A 12 -6.25 -0.21 0.45
C ILE A 12 -6.72 1.01 1.24
N THR A 13 -6.74 0.91 2.56
CA THR A 13 -7.03 2.02 3.47
C THR A 13 -5.88 2.18 4.42
N ALA A 14 -5.14 3.28 4.30
CA ALA A 14 -3.94 3.50 5.08
C ALA A 14 -3.70 4.97 5.43
N THR A 15 -3.08 5.18 6.58
CA THR A 15 -2.59 6.49 7.03
C THR A 15 -1.08 6.48 7.13
N TRP A 16 -0.40 7.42 6.47
CA TRP A 16 1.06 7.51 6.48
C TRP A 16 1.56 8.78 7.17
N TYR A 17 2.76 8.70 7.73
CA TYR A 17 3.40 9.74 8.53
C TYR A 17 4.79 10.05 7.99
N LEU A 18 5.18 11.31 8.08
CA LEU A 18 6.49 11.80 7.64
C LEU A 18 7.44 11.99 8.84
N SER A 19 8.74 11.81 8.62
CA SER A 19 9.73 12.23 9.61
C SER A 19 9.78 13.75 9.73
N LYS A 20 10.10 14.26 10.92
CA LYS A 20 10.36 15.68 11.13
C LYS A 20 11.52 16.18 10.24
N ASP A 21 12.50 15.33 10.00
CA ASP A 21 13.68 15.68 9.19
C ASP A 21 13.36 15.89 7.71
N ASP A 22 12.25 15.30 7.23
CA ASP A 22 11.83 15.35 5.82
C ASP A 22 10.71 16.36 5.54
N ILE A 23 10.34 17.22 6.50
CA ILE A 23 9.23 18.19 6.35
C ILE A 23 9.39 19.03 5.07
N ASN A 24 10.60 19.49 4.77
CA ASN A 24 10.88 20.30 3.59
C ASN A 24 10.64 19.56 2.26
N ARG A 25 10.51 18.22 2.31
CA ARG A 25 10.29 17.33 1.18
C ARG A 25 8.87 16.75 1.16
N ILE A 26 7.96 17.25 1.99
CA ILE A 26 6.60 16.69 2.15
C ILE A 26 5.86 16.50 0.82
N ASN A 27 5.92 17.46 -0.10
CA ASN A 27 5.25 17.36 -1.41
C ASN A 27 5.87 16.24 -2.25
N GLN A 28 7.20 16.17 -2.30
CA GLN A 28 7.93 15.10 -3.01
C GLN A 28 7.63 13.73 -2.40
N VAL A 29 7.61 13.61 -1.07
CA VAL A 29 7.32 12.33 -0.40
C VAL A 29 5.85 11.95 -0.62
N LYS A 30 4.91 12.90 -0.56
CA LYS A 30 3.49 12.64 -0.83
C LYS A 30 3.28 12.05 -2.24
N GLU A 31 3.92 12.63 -3.26
CA GLU A 31 3.86 12.11 -4.63
C GLU A 31 4.47 10.70 -4.73
N GLN A 32 5.64 10.49 -4.11
CA GLN A 32 6.30 9.18 -4.10
C GLN A 32 5.48 8.11 -3.35
N VAL A 33 4.84 8.45 -2.24
CA VAL A 33 3.99 7.51 -1.48
C VAL A 33 2.76 7.15 -2.31
N THR A 34 2.08 8.13 -2.92
CA THR A 34 0.94 7.84 -3.81
C THR A 34 1.35 6.92 -4.96
N LYS A 35 2.51 7.19 -5.58
CA LYS A 35 3.05 6.32 -6.63
C LYS A 35 3.37 4.92 -6.11
N ALA A 36 3.99 4.80 -4.94
CA ALA A 36 4.35 3.52 -4.36
C ALA A 36 3.14 2.64 -4.02
N VAL A 37 2.04 3.24 -3.56
CA VAL A 37 0.76 2.53 -3.33
C VAL A 37 0.17 2.05 -4.64
N GLU A 38 0.22 2.86 -5.70
CA GLU A 38 -0.24 2.47 -7.03
C GLU A 38 0.63 1.37 -7.64
N ASP A 39 1.96 1.46 -7.49
CA ASP A 39 2.90 0.44 -7.94
C ASP A 39 2.64 -0.90 -7.24
N TYR A 40 2.35 -0.89 -5.93
CA TYR A 40 1.90 -2.07 -5.19
C TYR A 40 0.57 -2.61 -5.75
N ARG A 41 -0.42 -1.74 -5.97
CA ARG A 41 -1.75 -2.12 -6.50
C ARG A 41 -1.63 -2.85 -7.85
N LEU A 42 -0.80 -2.32 -8.75
CA LEU A 42 -0.54 -2.89 -10.07
C LEU A 42 0.27 -4.19 -9.99
N TRP A 43 1.31 -4.22 -9.15
CA TRP A 43 2.10 -5.43 -8.91
C TRP A 43 1.25 -6.58 -8.38
N GLN A 44 0.36 -6.31 -7.42
CA GLN A 44 -0.53 -7.33 -6.85
C GLN A 44 -1.45 -7.95 -7.92
N GLN A 45 -1.95 -7.12 -8.83
CA GLN A 45 -2.83 -7.56 -9.91
C GLN A 45 -2.10 -8.27 -11.06
N SER A 46 -0.78 -8.08 -11.18
CA SER A 46 0.03 -8.70 -12.22
C SER A 46 0.31 -10.20 -12.00
N LYS A 47 0.05 -10.71 -10.79
CA LYS A 47 0.40 -12.08 -10.39
C LYS A 47 -0.83 -12.87 -9.96
N ILE A 48 -1.13 -13.93 -10.70
CA ILE A 48 -2.14 -14.93 -10.31
C ILE A 48 -1.65 -15.69 -9.08
N GLY A 49 -2.52 -15.88 -8.09
CA GLY A 49 -2.21 -16.58 -6.84
C GLY A 49 -1.25 -15.85 -5.91
N ALA A 50 -1.01 -14.55 -6.13
CA ALA A 50 -0.23 -13.76 -5.18
C ALA A 50 -1.09 -13.42 -3.96
N ASP A 51 -0.61 -13.80 -2.78
CA ASP A 51 -1.19 -13.42 -1.50
C ASP A 51 -1.31 -11.91 -1.39
N ILE A 52 -2.41 -11.43 -0.80
CA ILE A 52 -2.53 -10.03 -0.42
C ILE A 52 -1.70 -9.86 0.84
N ASN A 53 -0.58 -9.14 0.73
CA ASN A 53 0.36 -8.97 1.83
C ASN A 53 0.60 -7.49 2.17
N PRO A 54 0.09 -6.99 3.32
CA PRO A 54 0.34 -5.62 3.75
C PRO A 54 1.81 -5.32 4.02
N ASP A 55 2.66 -6.32 4.32
CA ASP A 55 4.09 -6.09 4.56
C ASP A 55 4.78 -5.55 3.30
N VAL A 56 4.41 -6.03 2.12
CA VAL A 56 4.94 -5.54 0.85
C VAL A 56 4.52 -4.09 0.65
N LEU A 57 3.26 -3.74 0.94
CA LEU A 57 2.79 -2.36 0.89
C LEU A 57 3.58 -1.45 1.84
N ILE A 58 3.90 -1.94 3.05
CA ILE A 58 4.77 -1.23 4.00
C ILE A 58 6.13 -0.97 3.35
N GLU A 59 6.77 -1.98 2.76
CA GLU A 59 8.09 -1.82 2.12
C GLU A 59 8.09 -0.78 0.99
N TYR A 60 7.08 -0.80 0.12
CA TYR A 60 6.92 0.18 -0.96
C TYR A 60 6.81 1.60 -0.40
N VAL A 61 5.95 1.80 0.60
CA VAL A 61 5.71 3.12 1.19
C VAL A 61 6.91 3.61 2.02
N ARG A 62 7.64 2.71 2.69
CA ARG A 62 8.89 3.06 3.37
C ARG A 62 9.97 3.50 2.40
N LYS A 63 10.15 2.78 1.29
CA LYS A 63 11.11 3.15 0.23
C LYS A 63 10.78 4.51 -0.40
N ALA A 64 9.51 4.89 -0.42
CA ALA A 64 9.06 6.21 -0.88
C ALA A 64 9.39 7.38 0.09
N GLY A 65 9.87 7.08 1.30
CA GLY A 65 10.28 8.09 2.29
C GLY A 65 9.30 8.29 3.45
N ALA A 66 8.22 7.50 3.56
CA ALA A 66 7.36 7.56 4.72
C ALA A 66 8.05 6.99 5.97
N LYS A 67 7.91 7.66 7.11
CA LYS A 67 8.45 7.22 8.41
C LYS A 67 7.53 6.23 9.13
N ARG A 68 6.24 6.19 8.82
CA ARG A 68 5.34 5.15 9.29
C ARG A 68 4.14 5.06 8.37
N ILE A 69 3.56 3.88 8.27
CA ILE A 69 2.26 3.67 7.67
C ILE A 69 1.45 2.78 8.61
N VAL A 70 0.19 3.12 8.79
CA VAL A 70 -0.81 2.34 9.50
C VAL A 70 -1.80 1.87 8.44
N ILE A 71 -1.83 0.58 8.21
CA ILE A 71 -2.71 -0.05 7.23
C ILE A 71 -3.91 -0.58 8.01
N THR A 72 -5.09 -0.04 7.71
CA THR A 72 -6.36 -0.59 8.21
C THR A 72 -6.79 -1.76 7.33
N GLU A 73 -6.61 -1.61 6.02
CA GLU A 73 -6.82 -2.66 5.01
C GLU A 73 -5.82 -2.52 3.87
N PRO A 74 -5.39 -3.62 3.22
CA PRO A 74 -5.83 -4.99 3.48
C PRO A 74 -5.08 -5.66 4.64
N GLU A 75 -5.72 -6.63 5.29
CA GLU A 75 -5.02 -7.61 6.14
C GLU A 75 -4.38 -8.72 5.28
N TYR A 76 -3.44 -9.47 5.85
CA TYR A 76 -2.85 -10.61 5.14
C TYR A 76 -3.93 -11.62 4.76
N LYS A 77 -3.98 -11.99 3.48
CA LYS A 77 -4.92 -12.98 2.96
C LYS A 77 -4.25 -13.86 1.92
N VAL A 78 -4.33 -15.16 2.15
CA VAL A 78 -3.91 -16.18 1.19
C VAL A 78 -4.83 -16.16 -0.01
N VAL A 79 -4.26 -16.14 -1.22
CA VAL A 79 -4.99 -16.16 -2.49
C VAL A 79 -4.72 -17.49 -3.19
N GLN A 80 -5.76 -18.18 -3.65
CA GLN A 80 -5.58 -19.48 -4.29
C GLN A 80 -4.90 -19.34 -5.66
N GLN A 81 -4.24 -20.40 -6.14
CA GLN A 81 -3.60 -20.38 -7.47
C GLN A 81 -4.56 -20.12 -8.64
N SER A 82 -5.86 -20.36 -8.45
CA SER A 82 -6.92 -20.06 -9.43
C SER A 82 -7.51 -18.65 -9.28
N GLU A 83 -7.01 -17.85 -8.34
CA GLU A 83 -7.53 -16.54 -7.98
C GLU A 83 -6.53 -15.42 -8.30
N VAL A 84 -7.05 -14.22 -8.52
CA VAL A 84 -6.25 -12.99 -8.69
C VAL A 84 -6.77 -11.94 -7.73
N ALA A 85 -5.89 -11.39 -6.90
CA ALA A 85 -6.23 -10.25 -6.07
C ALA A 85 -6.42 -8.98 -6.92
N GLN A 86 -7.58 -8.34 -6.81
CA GLN A 86 -7.90 -7.12 -7.56
C GLN A 86 -8.25 -5.98 -6.61
N CYS A 87 -7.67 -4.81 -6.86
CA CYS A 87 -8.01 -3.59 -6.15
C CYS A 87 -8.24 -2.47 -7.16
N LEU A 88 -9.45 -1.91 -7.15
CA LEU A 88 -9.81 -0.79 -8.01
C LEU A 88 -9.05 0.46 -7.55
N ALA A 89 -8.65 1.33 -8.48
CA ALA A 89 -8.01 2.60 -8.12
C ALA A 89 -8.90 3.46 -7.21
N SER A 90 -10.24 3.38 -7.38
CA SER A 90 -11.22 4.04 -6.50
C SER A 90 -11.33 3.44 -5.10
N ALA A 91 -10.76 2.26 -4.87
CA ALA A 91 -10.73 1.58 -3.58
C ALA A 91 -9.40 1.84 -2.82
N VAL A 92 -8.63 2.85 -3.24
CA VAL A 92 -7.40 3.30 -2.58
C VAL A 92 -7.69 4.58 -1.78
N ASN A 93 -7.72 4.44 -0.46
CA ASN A 93 -7.93 5.50 0.51
C ASN A 93 -6.65 5.76 1.29
N LEU A 94 -5.85 6.71 0.81
CA LEU A 94 -4.58 7.09 1.43
C LEU A 94 -4.69 8.45 2.13
N THR A 95 -4.44 8.47 3.44
CA THR A 95 -4.51 9.67 4.27
C THR A 95 -3.12 10.07 4.77
N TYR A 96 -2.81 11.36 4.73
CA TYR A 96 -1.61 11.88 5.40
C TYR A 96 -1.93 12.17 6.87
N GLY A 97 -1.29 11.46 7.78
CA GLY A 97 -1.49 11.54 9.23
C GLY A 97 -0.64 12.59 9.94
N GLY A 98 0.23 13.31 9.21
CA GLY A 98 1.07 14.36 9.76
C GLY A 98 2.53 13.95 9.99
N ILE A 99 3.21 14.76 10.80
CA ILE A 99 4.62 14.59 11.14
C ILE A 99 4.71 13.77 12.42
N GLU A 100 5.49 12.70 12.40
CA GLU A 100 5.75 11.90 13.59
C GLU A 100 6.91 12.49 14.38
N ILE A 101 6.58 13.22 15.44
CA ILE A 101 7.53 13.67 16.45
C ILE A 101 7.87 12.48 17.36
N ASN A 102 9.11 11.99 17.28
CA ASN A 102 9.59 11.07 18.32
C ASN A 102 9.83 11.90 19.57
N GLU A 103 8.87 11.97 20.47
CA GLU A 103 9.17 12.30 21.86
C GLU A 103 9.92 11.11 22.46
N LYS A 104 11.25 11.13 22.36
CA LYS A 104 12.07 10.36 23.29
C LYS A 104 11.86 11.01 24.66
N LYS A 105 10.95 10.45 25.46
CA LYS A 105 11.01 10.62 26.92
C LYS A 105 12.22 9.89 27.47
#